data_AF-A0A1M5MRK6-F1
#
_entry.id   AF-A0A1M5MRK6-F1
#
_cell.length_a   1.000
_cell.length_b   1.000
_cell.length_c   1.000
_cell.angle_alpha   90.00
_cell.angle_beta   90.00
_cell.angle_gamma   90.00
#
_symmetry.space_group_name_H-M   'P 1'
#
loop_
_entity.id
_entity.type
_entity.pdbx_description
1 polymer ?
#
loop_
_entity_poly.entity_id
_entity_poly.type
_entity_poly.pdbx_seq_one_letter_code
_entity_poly.pdbx_strand_id
1 'polypeptide(L)'
;MKNLLFAAFIFLVLLVSCAKKEPTDFYPADRAKASYDTTAIDSFSNGATSVDVVRQIRMSSQKYQDSLKEALKLQEQEKKLKEELEKENKKKADEEKKKSDVETKQKSNEASATTETKTE
;
A
#
# COMPACT_ATOMS: atom_id res chain seq x y z
N MET A 1 -18.21 -59.73 -70.29
CA MET A 1 -18.15 -60.15 -68.87
C MET A 1 -16.78 -59.94 -68.19
N LYS A 2 -15.65 -59.93 -68.90
CA LYS A 2 -14.30 -59.87 -68.27
C LYS A 2 -13.95 -58.52 -67.61
N ASN A 3 -14.51 -57.42 -68.11
CA ASN A 3 -14.23 -56.07 -67.58
C ASN A 3 -15.09 -55.72 -66.36
N LEU A 4 -16.23 -56.40 -66.16
CA LEU A 4 -17.10 -56.19 -64.99
C LEU A 4 -16.46 -56.72 -63.71
N LEU A 5 -15.74 -57.84 -63.79
CA LEU A 5 -15.01 -58.39 -62.65
C LEU A 5 -13.89 -57.45 -62.20
N PHE A 6 -13.21 -56.80 -63.15
CA PHE A 6 -12.16 -55.83 -62.85
C PHE A 6 -12.72 -54.55 -62.22
N ALA A 7 -13.86 -54.06 -62.74
CA ALA A 7 -14.55 -52.91 -62.15
C ALA A 7 -15.05 -53.19 -60.73
N ALA A 8 -15.64 -54.37 -60.49
CA ALA A 8 -16.08 -54.78 -59.15
C ALA A 8 -14.91 -54.90 -58.15
N PHE A 9 -13.76 -55.40 -58.61
CA PHE A 9 -12.56 -55.49 -57.80
C PHE A 9 -12.03 -54.12 -57.38
N ILE A 10 -11.95 -53.16 -58.32
CA ILE A 10 -11.54 -51.79 -58.01
C ILE A 10 -12.51 -51.14 -57.02
N PHE A 11 -13.82 -51.36 -57.20
CA PHE A 11 -14.84 -50.81 -56.31
C PHE A 11 -14.73 -51.36 -54.88
N LEU A 12 -14.42 -52.65 -54.74
CA LEU A 12 -14.19 -53.28 -53.44
C LEU A 12 -12.95 -52.70 -52.72
N VAL A 13 -11.86 -52.45 -53.46
CA VAL A 13 -10.63 -51.86 -52.90
C VAL A 13 -10.88 -50.42 -52.41
N LEU A 14 -11.68 -49.64 -53.15
CA LEU A 14 -12.05 -48.27 -52.76
C LEU A 14 -12.89 -48.25 -51.47
N LEU A 15 -13.78 -49.23 -51.27
CA LEU A 15 -14.60 -49.33 -50.06
C LEU A 15 -13.78 -49.70 -48.81
N VAL A 16 -12.76 -50.55 -48.95
CA VAL A 16 -11.88 -50.93 -47.83
C VAL A 16 -10.92 -49.79 -47.44
N SER A 17 -10.46 -48.98 -48.40
CA SER A 17 -9.51 -47.89 -48.14
C SER A 17 -10.12 -46.70 -47.39
N CYS A 18 -11.45 -46.59 -47.35
CA CYS A 18 -12.16 -45.51 -46.65
C CYS A 18 -12.86 -45.97 -45.36
N ALA A 19 -12.57 -47.20 -44.90
CA ALA A 19 -13.01 -47.68 -43.59
C ALA A 19 -12.36 -46.82 -42.50
N LYS A 20 -13.17 -45.89 -42.02
CA LYS A 20 -12.92 -44.88 -40.98
C LYS A 20 -12.03 -45.44 -39.86
N LYS A 21 -10.78 -44.98 -39.78
CA LYS A 21 -9.98 -45.13 -38.55
C LYS A 21 -10.57 -44.15 -37.54
N GLU A 22 -11.06 -44.66 -36.42
CA GLU A 22 -11.45 -43.79 -35.32
C GLU A 22 -10.23 -42.94 -34.90
N PRO A 23 -10.41 -41.64 -34.62
CA PRO A 23 -9.32 -40.82 -34.14
C PRO A 23 -8.81 -41.45 -32.84
N THR A 24 -7.51 -41.77 -32.80
CA THR A 24 -6.85 -42.27 -31.60
C THR A 24 -7.15 -41.29 -30.47
N ASP A 25 -7.85 -41.75 -29.42
CA ASP A 25 -8.11 -40.95 -28.24
C ASP A 25 -6.76 -40.51 -27.67
N PHE A 26 -6.54 -39.20 -27.58
CA PHE A 26 -5.30 -38.64 -27.03
C PHE A 26 -5.14 -38.99 -25.54
N TYR A 27 -6.25 -39.31 -24.87
CA TYR A 27 -6.32 -39.62 -23.46
C TYR A 27 -7.05 -40.95 -23.20
N PRO A 28 -6.45 -42.09 -23.59
CA PRO A 28 -7.05 -43.39 -23.30
C PRO A 28 -7.27 -43.53 -21.79
N ALA A 29 -8.46 -44.00 -21.40
CA ALA A 29 -8.82 -44.20 -19.99
C ALA A 29 -7.84 -45.12 -19.24
N ASP A 30 -7.14 -46.00 -19.96
CA ASP A 30 -6.09 -46.90 -19.47
C ASP A 30 -4.69 -46.25 -19.36
N ARG A 31 -4.55 -44.93 -19.58
CA ARG A 31 -3.31 -44.23 -19.24
C ARG A 31 -3.10 -44.32 -17.73
N ALA A 32 -1.94 -44.83 -17.31
CA ALA A 32 -1.49 -44.76 -15.93
C ALA A 32 -1.52 -43.30 -15.46
N LYS A 33 -2.57 -42.95 -14.71
CA LYS A 33 -2.74 -41.62 -14.13
C LYS A 33 -1.64 -41.49 -13.07
N ALA A 34 -0.68 -40.61 -13.31
CA ALA A 34 0.39 -40.37 -12.35
C ALA A 34 -0.23 -39.94 -11.01
N SER A 35 0.00 -40.75 -9.96
CA SER A 35 -0.40 -40.37 -8.61
C SER A 35 0.63 -39.37 -8.09
N TYR A 36 0.23 -38.12 -7.99
CA TYR A 36 1.04 -37.10 -7.32
C TYR A 36 0.64 -37.03 -5.86
N ASP A 37 1.62 -37.03 -4.97
CA ASP A 37 1.43 -36.72 -3.54
C ASP A 37 1.27 -35.20 -3.36
N THR A 38 0.25 -34.66 -4.02
CA THR A 38 -0.09 -33.24 -3.96
C THR A 38 -1.58 -33.15 -3.68
N THR A 39 -1.94 -32.41 -2.65
CA THR A 39 -3.33 -32.08 -2.38
C THR A 39 -3.84 -31.14 -3.46
N ALA A 40 -5.05 -31.38 -3.95
CA ALA A 40 -5.70 -30.46 -4.87
C ALA A 40 -5.98 -29.15 -4.11
N ILE A 41 -5.24 -28.09 -4.46
CA ILE A 41 -5.43 -26.74 -3.92
C ILE A 41 -6.40 -26.03 -4.86
N ASP A 42 -7.58 -25.69 -4.36
CA ASP A 42 -8.53 -24.84 -5.10
C ASP A 42 -7.93 -23.45 -5.29
N SER A 43 -8.16 -22.86 -6.46
CA SER A 43 -7.82 -21.48 -6.82
C SER A 43 -8.29 -20.40 -5.82
N PHE A 44 -9.29 -20.70 -4.98
CA PHE A 44 -9.76 -19.79 -3.92
C PHE A 44 -9.29 -20.16 -2.51
N SER A 45 -8.53 -21.24 -2.37
CA SER A 45 -8.03 -21.66 -1.06
C SER A 45 -6.88 -20.78 -0.57
N ASN A 46 -6.70 -20.76 0.75
CA ASN A 46 -5.71 -19.89 1.37
C ASN A 46 -4.29 -20.28 0.90
N GLY A 47 -3.59 -19.34 0.25
CA GLY A 47 -2.28 -19.60 -0.38
C GLY A 47 -2.32 -19.80 -1.89
N ALA A 48 -3.50 -19.89 -2.52
CA ALA A 48 -3.67 -19.93 -3.98
C ALA A 48 -3.51 -18.53 -4.64
N THR A 49 -2.47 -17.81 -4.24
CA THR A 49 -2.14 -16.47 -4.74
C THR A 49 -0.84 -16.52 -5.52
N SER A 50 -0.75 -15.75 -6.61
CA SER A 50 0.49 -15.69 -7.39
C SER A 50 1.62 -15.05 -6.59
N VAL A 51 2.85 -15.46 -6.87
CA VAL A 51 4.07 -14.93 -6.21
C VAL A 51 4.14 -13.40 -6.32
N ASP A 52 3.71 -12.84 -7.46
CA ASP A 52 3.72 -11.40 -7.70
C ASP A 52 2.73 -10.65 -6.81
N VAL A 53 1.52 -11.20 -6.61
CA VAL A 53 0.52 -10.61 -5.72
C VAL A 53 1.00 -10.64 -4.27
N VAL A 54 1.56 -11.77 -3.83
CA VAL A 54 2.15 -11.88 -2.48
C VAL A 54 3.27 -10.86 -2.29
N ARG A 55 4.11 -10.67 -3.31
CA ARG A 55 5.20 -9.69 -3.28
C ARG A 55 4.68 -8.26 -3.18
N GLN A 56 3.66 -7.90 -3.97
CA GLN A 56 3.04 -6.58 -3.91
C GLN A 56 2.44 -6.29 -2.52
N ILE A 57 1.72 -7.27 -1.95
CA ILE A 57 1.14 -7.16 -0.61
C ILE A 57 2.24 -6.94 0.45
N ARG A 58 3.35 -7.67 0.35
CA ARG A 58 4.47 -7.51 1.30
C ARG A 58 5.12 -6.13 1.20
N MET A 59 5.36 -5.66 -0.03
CA MET A 59 5.95 -4.34 -0.26
C MET A 59 5.02 -3.21 0.20
N SER A 60 3.71 -3.31 -0.06
CA SER A 60 2.75 -2.30 0.37
C SER A 60 2.58 -2.26 1.88
N SER A 61 2.55 -3.42 2.54
CA SER A 61 2.49 -3.52 4.00
C SER A 61 3.69 -2.87 4.68
N GLN A 62 4.91 -3.13 4.19
CA GLN A 62 6.12 -2.49 4.70
C GLN A 62 6.08 -0.97 4.53
N LYS A 63 5.75 -0.48 3.33
CA LYS A 63 5.61 0.96 3.05
C LYS A 63 4.61 1.63 3.97
N TYR A 64 3.46 0.98 4.23
CA TYR A 64 2.44 1.51 5.13
C TYR A 64 2.97 1.62 6.57
N GLN A 65 3.62 0.58 7.07
CA GLN A 65 4.21 0.60 8.41
C GLN A 65 5.29 1.68 8.56
N ASP A 66 6.12 1.88 7.53
CA ASP A 66 7.16 2.90 7.55
C ASP A 66 6.56 4.32 7.49
N SER A 67 5.52 4.51 6.67
CA SER A 67 4.78 5.78 6.60
C SER A 67 4.15 6.15 7.96
N LEU A 68 3.59 5.16 8.67
CA LEU A 68 3.05 5.39 10.02
C LEU A 68 4.14 5.81 11.01
N LYS A 69 5.31 5.17 10.98
CA LYS A 69 6.44 5.55 11.84
C LYS A 69 6.94 6.95 11.54
N GLU A 70 6.99 7.33 10.27
CA GLU A 70 7.39 8.67 9.86
C GLU A 70 6.40 9.74 10.34
N ALA A 71 5.10 9.50 10.15
CA ALA A 71 4.06 10.39 10.64
C ALA A 71 4.13 10.60 12.17
N LEU A 72 4.39 9.54 12.94
CA LEU A 72 4.59 9.63 14.39
C LEU A 72 5.81 10.47 14.75
N LYS A 73 6.94 10.29 14.06
CA LYS A 73 8.16 11.09 14.28
C LYS A 73 7.93 12.57 14.02
N LEU A 74 7.24 12.90 12.93
CA LEU A 74 6.92 14.30 12.61
C LEU A 74 6.01 14.90 13.68
N GLN A 75 5.01 14.15 14.15
CA GLN A 75 4.12 14.60 15.23
C GLN A 75 4.89 14.88 16.54
N GLU A 76 5.87 14.04 16.89
CA GLU A 76 6.72 14.27 18.06
C GLU A 76 7.60 15.52 17.91
N GLN A 77 8.14 15.76 16.72
CA GLN A 77 8.93 16.97 16.43
C GLN A 77 8.08 18.23 16.51
N GLU A 78 6.88 18.21 15.92
CA GLU A 78 5.94 19.33 16.03
C GLU A 78 5.54 19.63 17.48
N LYS A 79 5.30 18.58 18.29
CA LYS A 79 5.00 18.76 19.72
C LYS A 79 6.17 19.41 20.45
N LYS A 80 7.40 18.96 20.23
CA LYS A 80 8.61 19.55 20.83
C LYS A 80 8.77 21.02 20.44
N LEU A 81 8.61 21.35 19.16
CA LEU A 81 8.70 22.73 18.68
C LEU A 81 7.60 23.62 19.28
N LYS A 82 6.37 23.12 19.39
CA LYS A 82 5.27 23.84 20.05
C LYS A 82 5.55 24.07 21.53
N GLU A 83 6.05 23.07 22.24
CA GLU A 83 6.43 23.20 23.66
C GLU A 83 7.59 24.19 23.86
N GLU A 84 8.57 24.22 22.96
CA GLU A 84 9.67 25.19 22.98
C GLU A 84 9.17 26.62 22.71
N LEU A 85 8.32 26.80 21.69
CA LEU A 85 7.68 28.08 21.39
C LEU A 85 6.81 28.59 22.54
N GLU A 86 6.03 27.72 23.19
CA GLU A 86 5.23 28.10 24.35
C GLU A 86 6.10 28.52 25.53
N LYS A 87 7.22 27.83 25.77
CA LYS A 87 8.18 28.20 26.82
C LYS A 87 8.87 29.53 26.50
N GLU A 88 9.22 29.79 25.24
CA GLU A 88 9.83 31.05 24.82
C GLU A 88 8.82 32.22 24.90
N ASN A 89 7.58 32.01 24.44
CA ASN A 89 6.52 33.01 24.51
C ASN A 89 6.16 33.38 25.95
N LYS A 90 6.12 32.40 26.87
CA LYS A 90 5.93 32.68 28.31
C LYS A 90 7.07 33.51 28.89
N LYS A 91 8.32 33.20 28.54
CA LYS A 91 9.49 33.99 28.99
C LYS A 91 9.47 35.43 28.45
N LYS A 92 9.10 35.62 27.17
CA LYS A 92 8.98 36.96 26.58
C LYS A 92 7.86 37.78 27.23
N ALA A 93 6.70 37.16 27.50
CA ALA A 93 5.61 37.82 28.20
C ALA A 93 5.96 38.23 29.64
N ASP A 94 6.77 37.45 30.35
CA ASP A 94 7.25 37.79 31.68
C ASP A 94 8.32 38.90 31.68
N GLU A 95 9.16 38.97 30.64
CA GLU A 95 10.10 40.09 30.46
C GLU A 95 9.39 41.39 30.07
N GLU A 96 8.34 41.32 29.25
CA GLU A 96 7.55 42.49 28.86
C GLU A 96 6.78 43.07 30.05
N LYS A 97 6.20 42.22 30.91
CA LYS A 97 5.57 42.67 32.17
C LYS A 97 6.55 43.32 33.15
N LYS A 98 7.79 42.83 33.21
CA LYS A 98 8.84 43.45 34.03
C LYS A 98 9.31 44.80 33.49
N LYS A 99 9.33 44.98 32.16
CA LYS A 99 9.67 46.28 31.54
C LYS A 99 8.54 47.29 31.69
N SER A 100 7.27 46.88 31.58
CA SER A 100 6.12 47.76 31.82
C SER A 100 6.00 48.22 33.28
N ASP A 101 6.40 47.41 34.26
CA ASP A 101 6.36 47.81 35.69
C ASP A 101 7.47 48.82 36.05
N VAL A 102 8.59 48.84 35.31
CA VAL A 102 9.68 49.82 35.51
C VAL A 102 9.31 51.18 34.90
N GLU A 103 8.68 51.22 33.72
CA GLU A 103 8.21 52.49 33.13
C GLU A 103 7.06 53.12 33.92
N THR A 104 6.16 52.32 34.50
CA THR A 104 5.04 52.85 35.30
C THR A 104 5.53 53.47 36.62
N LYS A 105 6.65 52.98 37.19
CA LYS A 105 7.27 53.53 38.40
C LYS A 105 8.16 54.75 38.14
N GLN A 106 8.70 54.93 36.93
CA GLN A 106 9.40 56.18 36.57
C GLN A 106 8.42 57.31 36.25
N LYS A 107 7.26 57.03 35.64
CA LYS A 107 6.26 58.06 35.32
C LYS A 107 5.48 58.58 36.55
N SER A 108 5.45 57.85 37.66
CA SER A 108 4.84 58.30 38.91
C SER A 108 5.76 59.16 39.79
N ASN A 109 7.08 59.15 39.55
CA ASN A 109 8.05 59.92 40.33
C ASN A 109 8.32 61.33 39.76
N GLU A 110 7.88 61.60 38.53
CA GLU A 110 8.05 62.91 37.87
C GLU A 110 6.79 63.81 38.00
N ALA A 111 5.64 63.22 38.38
CA ALA A 111 4.39 63.95 38.59
C ALA A 111 4.22 64.53 40.02
N SER A 112 5.13 64.23 40.96
CA SER A 112 5.07 64.75 42.34
C SER A 112 6.00 65.93 42.62
N ALA A 113 6.77 66.41 41.63
CA ALA A 113 7.75 67.50 41.81
C ALA A 113 7.34 68.86 41.23
N THR A 114 6.13 69.03 40.68
CA THR A 114 5.72 70.27 39.96
C THR A 114 4.46 70.95 40.50
N THR A 115 4.18 70.88 41.81
CA THR A 115 3.09 71.65 42.43
C THR A 115 3.49 72.37 43.73
N GLU A 116 4.67 72.99 43.81
CA GLU A 116 4.94 74.00 44.85
C GLU A 116 5.89 75.08 44.33
N THR A 117 5.36 76.15 43.71
CA THR A 117 5.84 77.55 43.80
C THR A 117 5.07 78.45 42.82
N LYS A 118 4.00 79.11 43.31
CA LYS A 118 3.65 80.46 42.85
C LYS A 118 2.86 81.19 43.94
N THR A 119 3.61 81.93 44.75
CA THR A 119 3.11 82.99 45.64
C THR A 119 3.63 84.30 45.04
N GLU A 120 2.76 85.04 44.35
CA GLU A 120 2.76 86.51 44.27
C GLU A 120 1.43 86.97 43.65
#